data_AF-A0AAX6GKS8-F1
#
_entry.id   AF-A0AAX6GKS8-F1
#
_cell.length_a   1.000
_cell.length_b   1.000
_cell.length_c   1.000
_cell.angle_alpha   90.00
_cell.angle_beta   90.00
_cell.angle_gamma   90.00
#
_symmetry.space_group_name_H-M   'P 1'
#
loop_
_entity.id
_entity.type
_entity.pdbx_description
1 polymer ?
#
loop_
_entity_poly.entity_id
_entity_poly.type
_entity_poly.pdbx_seq_one_letter_code
_entity_poly.pdbx_strand_id
1 'polypeptide(L)'
;MASRVLLYRSDPASPLLHPSKLHLQTVTPNPSPLSFLRQNPPFVLRHFSTAPRRQPARPRPVDIGARARQLQNRRLWTYALTFSCVAGFIVIVLANFQDQLVFYITPTDVLQKYRENPSKTKFRLGGLVLEGSVVHPNSSSPEMEFVVTDLITDILVRYEGSLPDLFREGHSVVVEGFVRKFDGEAGVGKGGPKVSEKAKTGEFFFKATEVLAKHDEKYMPAEVAAAIEKNKKTLEAEAEASVGAVQS
;
A
#
# COMPACT_ATOMS: atom_id res chain seq x y z
N MET A 1 27.46 -0.03 59.74
CA MET A 1 28.10 1.26 60.05
C MET A 1 27.49 2.33 59.16
N ALA A 2 26.87 3.36 59.78
CA ALA A 2 26.52 4.72 59.33
C ALA A 2 25.95 4.93 57.90
N SER A 3 24.68 5.33 57.67
CA SER A 3 23.91 6.53 58.09
C SER A 3 24.18 7.81 57.28
N ARG A 4 23.09 8.42 56.75
CA ARG A 4 22.73 9.87 56.60
C ARG A 4 21.92 10.08 55.29
N VAL A 5 20.58 10.17 55.22
CA VAL A 5 19.51 10.99 55.85
C VAL A 5 19.40 12.43 55.31
N LEU A 6 18.15 12.80 54.94
CA LEU A 6 17.48 14.12 54.73
C LEU A 6 17.19 14.51 53.25
N LEU A 7 16.02 14.99 52.77
CA LEU A 7 14.65 15.34 53.25
C LEU A 7 13.77 15.50 51.98
N TYR A 8 12.55 14.95 51.86
CA TYR A 8 11.22 15.50 52.24
C TYR A 8 10.79 16.84 51.59
N ARG A 9 9.79 16.78 50.68
CA ARG A 9 8.82 17.84 50.32
C ARG A 9 7.72 17.21 49.42
N SER A 10 6.53 16.74 49.84
CA SER A 10 5.29 17.45 50.30
C SER A 10 5.10 18.82 49.64
N ASP A 11 4.01 19.21 48.99
CA ASP A 11 2.61 18.79 48.79
C ASP A 11 2.07 19.84 47.74
N PRO A 12 0.77 20.17 47.61
CA PRO A 12 -0.37 19.41 47.08
C PRO A 12 -1.18 20.25 46.03
N ALA A 13 -2.42 19.80 45.77
CA ALA A 13 -3.62 20.59 45.48
C ALA A 13 -4.04 20.84 44.02
N SER A 14 -5.12 20.14 43.65
CA SER A 14 -6.23 20.66 42.84
C SER A 14 -6.99 21.74 43.65
N PRO A 15 -7.68 22.70 43.01
CA PRO A 15 -9.15 22.56 42.92
C PRO A 15 -9.82 23.21 41.69
N LEU A 16 -11.15 23.12 41.74
CA LEU A 16 -12.25 23.34 40.80
C LEU A 16 -12.52 24.80 40.34
N LEU A 17 -13.55 24.89 39.47
CA LEU A 17 -14.57 25.96 39.34
C LEU A 17 -14.32 27.18 38.42
N HIS A 18 -15.01 27.13 37.26
CA HIS A 18 -16.12 28.04 36.87
C HIS A 18 -15.83 29.55 36.61
N PRO A 19 -16.81 30.29 36.02
CA PRO A 19 -16.60 31.14 34.86
C PRO A 19 -16.50 32.65 35.16
N SER A 20 -16.38 33.41 34.07
CA SER A 20 -17.09 34.67 33.79
C SER A 20 -16.34 36.01 33.91
N LYS A 21 -16.55 36.81 32.84
CA LYS A 21 -16.87 38.24 32.81
C LYS A 21 -15.77 39.32 32.85
N LEU A 22 -15.81 40.10 31.76
CA LEU A 22 -15.92 41.58 31.70
C LEU A 22 -14.65 42.47 31.80
N HIS A 23 -14.40 43.16 30.69
CA HIS A 23 -14.23 44.62 30.60
C HIS A 23 -14.98 45.03 29.30
N LEU A 24 -16.17 45.62 29.28
CA LEU A 24 -16.78 46.74 30.01
C LEU A 24 -16.16 48.08 29.60
N GLN A 25 -16.85 48.81 28.74
CA GLN A 25 -17.20 50.24 28.89
C GLN A 25 -17.86 50.76 27.61
N THR A 26 -18.92 51.57 27.58
CA THR A 26 -19.95 52.02 28.55
C THR A 26 -20.87 52.98 27.76
N VAL A 27 -22.19 52.89 27.98
CA VAL A 27 -23.07 54.03 28.37
C VAL A 27 -23.22 55.18 27.37
N THR A 28 -24.28 55.19 26.54
CA THR A 28 -25.58 55.92 26.71
C THR A 28 -25.55 57.41 26.26
N PRO A 29 -26.63 58.22 26.36
CA PRO A 29 -27.61 58.36 25.29
C PRO A 29 -27.99 59.84 24.96
N ASN A 30 -28.89 60.02 23.98
CA ASN A 30 -29.91 61.09 23.95
C ASN A 30 -29.45 62.55 23.64
N PRO A 31 -30.35 63.57 23.58
CA PRO A 31 -31.14 64.03 22.42
C PRO A 31 -30.78 65.47 21.93
N SER A 32 -31.14 65.76 20.66
CA SER A 32 -31.70 67.00 20.01
C SER A 32 -31.38 68.43 20.56
N PRO A 33 -31.84 69.59 19.99
CA PRO A 33 -32.49 69.92 18.70
C PRO A 33 -31.94 71.23 18.03
N LEU A 34 -32.54 71.64 16.89
CA LEU A 34 -32.59 73.00 16.27
C LEU A 34 -31.24 73.63 15.82
N SER A 35 -31.11 74.42 14.76
CA SER A 35 -31.99 75.42 14.14
C SER A 35 -31.42 75.85 12.78
N PHE A 36 -32.33 76.09 11.83
CA PHE A 36 -32.30 77.18 10.84
C PHE A 36 -31.03 77.43 10.02
N LEU A 37 -31.14 77.30 8.70
CA LEU A 37 -31.16 78.50 7.88
C LEU A 37 -32.00 78.31 6.60
N ARG A 38 -32.89 79.30 6.49
CA ARG A 38 -33.84 79.64 5.44
C ARG A 38 -33.10 80.04 4.17
N GLN A 39 -33.52 79.48 3.02
CA GLN A 39 -33.42 80.16 1.73
C GLN A 39 -34.48 79.61 0.76
N ASN A 40 -35.57 80.36 0.62
CA ASN A 40 -36.45 80.29 -0.55
C ASN A 40 -35.74 80.97 -1.73
N PRO A 41 -35.89 80.42 -2.93
CA PRO A 41 -36.16 81.24 -4.10
C PRO A 41 -37.46 80.82 -4.82
N PRO A 42 -37.99 81.71 -5.68
CA PRO A 42 -39.41 81.82 -5.97
C PRO A 42 -39.87 80.92 -7.12
N PHE A 43 -41.18 80.65 -7.13
CA PHE A 43 -42.04 80.48 -8.30
C PHE A 43 -41.32 80.29 -9.65
N VAL A 44 -41.24 79.04 -10.13
CA VAL A 44 -41.15 78.76 -11.57
C VAL A 44 -42.08 77.59 -11.91
N LEU A 45 -43.06 77.93 -12.75
CA LEU A 45 -44.01 77.14 -13.52
C LEU A 45 -44.19 75.63 -13.24
N ARG A 46 -45.44 75.30 -12.93
CA ARG A 46 -46.09 74.01 -13.25
C ARG A 46 -45.73 73.56 -14.67
N HIS A 47 -44.80 72.63 -14.81
CA HIS A 47 -44.73 71.77 -15.98
C HIS A 47 -45.67 70.58 -15.76
N PHE A 48 -46.68 70.52 -16.63
CA PHE A 48 -47.68 69.46 -16.66
C PHE A 48 -47.02 68.08 -16.69
N SER A 49 -47.49 67.25 -15.78
CA SER A 49 -47.34 65.79 -15.76
C SER A 49 -47.43 65.20 -17.16
N THR A 50 -46.32 64.61 -17.61
CA THR A 50 -46.32 63.47 -18.52
C THR A 50 -45.60 62.32 -17.83
N ALA A 51 -46.24 61.74 -16.82
CA ALA A 51 -45.87 60.39 -16.39
C ALA A 51 -45.93 59.49 -17.65
N PRO A 52 -44.83 58.86 -18.08
CA PRO A 52 -44.89 57.96 -19.21
C PRO A 52 -45.87 56.86 -18.82
N ARG A 53 -46.96 56.78 -19.58
CA ARG A 53 -47.98 55.73 -19.50
C ARG A 53 -47.24 54.42 -19.33
N ARG A 54 -47.29 53.81 -18.14
CA ARG A 54 -46.79 52.45 -17.90
C ARG A 54 -47.51 51.56 -18.91
N GLN A 55 -46.84 51.29 -20.03
CA GLN A 55 -47.28 50.26 -20.95
C GLN A 55 -47.23 48.96 -20.15
N PRO A 56 -48.31 48.15 -20.13
CA PRO A 56 -48.22 46.83 -19.53
C PRO A 56 -47.09 46.10 -20.26
N ALA A 57 -45.99 45.85 -19.54
CA ALA A 57 -44.88 45.09 -20.09
C ALA A 57 -45.43 43.73 -20.50
N ARG A 58 -45.52 43.51 -21.83
CA ARG A 58 -45.99 42.24 -22.40
C ARG A 58 -45.19 41.11 -21.72
N PRO A 59 -45.84 40.13 -21.10
CA PRO A 59 -45.11 39.05 -20.44
C PRO A 59 -44.22 38.39 -21.48
N ARG A 60 -42.92 38.31 -21.21
CA ARG A 60 -41.97 37.62 -22.09
C ARG A 60 -42.47 36.19 -22.26
N PRO A 61 -42.58 35.67 -23.49
CA PRO A 61 -42.97 34.29 -23.69
C PRO A 61 -41.97 33.42 -22.94
N VAL A 62 -42.46 32.63 -21.98
CA VAL A 62 -41.60 31.69 -21.26
C VAL A 62 -41.24 30.60 -22.26
N ASP A 63 -39.97 30.50 -22.64
CA ASP A 63 -39.50 29.41 -23.49
C ASP A 63 -39.55 28.09 -22.68
N ILE A 64 -40.71 27.45 -22.70
CA ILE A 64 -40.97 26.16 -22.05
C ILE A 64 -39.99 25.12 -22.59
N GLY A 65 -39.65 25.19 -23.89
CA GLY A 65 -38.65 24.32 -24.53
C GLY A 65 -37.22 24.51 -23.99
N ALA A 66 -36.81 25.73 -23.65
CA ALA A 66 -35.49 26.00 -23.09
C ALA A 66 -35.36 25.42 -21.67
N ARG A 67 -36.40 25.59 -20.83
CA ARG A 67 -36.43 25.00 -19.47
C ARG A 67 -36.54 23.48 -19.49
N ALA A 68 -37.27 22.89 -20.44
CA ALA A 68 -37.37 21.44 -20.60
C ALA A 68 -36.01 20.80 -20.93
N ARG A 69 -35.25 21.38 -21.86
CA ARG A 69 -33.88 20.92 -22.20
C ARG A 69 -32.91 21.08 -21.02
N GLN A 70 -33.06 22.14 -20.23
CA GLN A 70 -32.22 22.39 -19.06
C GLN A 70 -32.40 21.32 -17.96
N LEU A 71 -33.62 20.81 -17.75
CA LEU A 71 -33.90 19.72 -16.81
C LEU A 71 -33.38 18.36 -17.32
N GLN A 72 -33.46 18.11 -18.62
CA GLN A 72 -32.92 16.90 -19.25
C GLN A 72 -31.39 16.85 -19.11
N ASN A 73 -30.69 17.95 -19.40
CA ASN A 73 -29.24 18.02 -19.28
C ASN A 73 -28.78 17.84 -17.82
N ARG A 74 -29.47 18.44 -16.84
CA ARG A 74 -29.14 18.26 -15.41
C ARG A 74 -29.21 16.80 -14.97
N ARG A 75 -30.23 16.06 -15.41
CA ARG A 75 -30.36 14.61 -15.12
C ARG A 75 -29.25 13.80 -15.80
N LEU A 76 -28.89 14.18 -17.03
CA LEU A 76 -27.81 13.52 -17.77
C LEU A 76 -26.45 13.73 -17.08
N TRP A 77 -26.17 14.95 -16.61
CA TRP A 77 -24.96 15.24 -15.82
C TRP A 77 -24.92 14.49 -14.49
N THR A 78 -26.06 14.37 -13.78
CA THR A 78 -26.10 13.56 -12.55
C THR A 78 -25.80 12.09 -12.83
N TYR A 79 -26.35 11.52 -13.91
CA TYR A 79 -26.05 10.14 -14.26
C TYR A 79 -24.60 9.95 -14.69
N ALA A 80 -24.06 10.85 -15.51
CA ALA A 80 -22.65 10.81 -15.91
C ALA A 80 -21.71 10.87 -14.70
N LEU A 81 -21.99 11.75 -13.73
CA LEU A 81 -21.22 11.85 -12.49
C LEU A 81 -21.30 10.55 -11.68
N THR A 82 -22.50 10.00 -11.48
CA THR A 82 -22.66 8.75 -10.73
C THR A 82 -21.96 7.57 -11.42
N PHE A 83 -22.06 7.46 -12.74
CA PHE A 83 -21.39 6.42 -13.51
C PHE A 83 -19.87 6.56 -13.44
N SER A 84 -19.35 7.79 -13.54
CA SER A 84 -17.92 8.07 -13.39
C SER A 84 -17.40 7.70 -12.00
N CYS A 85 -18.15 8.02 -10.93
CA CYS A 85 -17.78 7.61 -9.57
C CYS A 85 -17.74 6.09 -9.41
N VAL A 86 -18.75 5.37 -9.92
CA VAL A 86 -18.79 3.90 -9.84
C VAL A 86 -17.65 3.28 -10.65
N ALA A 87 -17.41 3.77 -11.87
CA ALA A 87 -16.31 3.30 -12.70
C ALA A 87 -14.95 3.54 -12.03
N GLY A 88 -14.74 4.73 -11.45
CA GLY A 88 -13.53 5.04 -10.70
C GLY A 88 -13.34 4.12 -9.48
N PHE A 89 -14.41 3.85 -8.73
CA PHE A 89 -14.36 2.93 -7.59
C PHE A 89 -13.95 1.52 -8.02
N ILE A 90 -14.52 1.00 -9.10
CA ILE A 90 -14.17 -0.32 -9.63
C ILE A 90 -12.69 -0.38 -10.03
N VAL A 91 -12.18 0.66 -10.73
CA VAL A 91 -10.77 0.72 -11.12
C VAL A 91 -9.84 0.71 -9.90
N ILE A 92 -10.17 1.48 -8.87
CA ILE A 92 -9.37 1.55 -7.63
C ILE A 92 -9.39 0.20 -6.91
N VAL A 93 -10.55 -0.43 -6.78
CA VAL A 93 -10.69 -1.75 -6.13
C VAL A 93 -9.91 -2.82 -6.90
N LEU A 94 -10.02 -2.85 -8.23
CA LEU A 94 -9.28 -3.81 -9.05
C LEU A 94 -7.76 -3.58 -8.97
N ALA A 95 -7.31 -2.33 -8.96
CA ALA A 95 -5.89 -2.01 -8.78
C ALA A 95 -5.38 -2.47 -7.41
N ASN A 96 -6.12 -2.21 -6.34
CA ASN A 96 -5.73 -2.62 -4.99
C ASN A 96 -5.74 -4.14 -4.79
N PHE A 97 -6.68 -4.84 -5.43
CA PHE A 97 -6.76 -6.29 -5.37
C PHE A 97 -5.57 -6.97 -6.05
N GLN A 98 -5.12 -6.46 -7.20
CA GLN A 98 -3.95 -6.99 -7.91
C GLN A 98 -2.67 -6.96 -7.05
N ASP A 99 -2.51 -5.93 -6.21
CA ASP A 99 -1.36 -5.79 -5.30
C ASP A 99 -1.37 -6.78 -4.12
N GLN A 100 -2.53 -7.39 -3.80
CA GLN A 100 -2.68 -8.34 -2.68
C GLN A 100 -2.59 -9.81 -3.09
N LEU A 101 -2.50 -10.12 -4.39
CA LEU A 101 -2.41 -11.49 -4.86
C LEU A 101 -1.01 -12.05 -4.63
N VAL A 102 -0.89 -13.00 -3.71
CA VAL A 102 0.37 -13.71 -3.46
C VAL A 102 0.37 -15.02 -4.24
N PHE A 103 1.14 -15.06 -5.33
CA PHE A 103 1.28 -16.23 -6.19
C PHE A 103 2.33 -17.20 -5.64
N TYR A 104 2.05 -18.49 -5.75
CA TYR A 104 3.02 -19.55 -5.48
C TYR A 104 3.84 -19.80 -6.74
N ILE A 105 5.16 -19.71 -6.63
CA ILE A 105 6.06 -19.84 -7.77
C ILE A 105 7.33 -20.61 -7.37
N THR A 106 7.90 -21.35 -8.31
CA THR A 106 9.16 -22.06 -8.11
C THR A 106 10.36 -21.14 -8.27
N PRO A 107 11.53 -21.48 -7.70
CA PRO A 107 12.80 -20.81 -7.97
C PRO A 107 13.05 -20.50 -9.46
N THR A 108 12.85 -21.45 -10.37
CA THR A 108 13.04 -21.21 -11.82
C THR A 108 12.11 -20.11 -12.34
N ASP A 109 10.82 -20.18 -12.02
CA ASP A 109 9.82 -19.21 -12.49
C ASP A 109 10.06 -17.82 -11.91
N VAL A 110 10.50 -17.74 -10.65
CA VAL A 110 10.80 -16.47 -9.96
C VAL A 110 11.90 -15.71 -10.69
N LEU A 111 12.99 -16.39 -11.07
CA LEU A 111 14.09 -15.75 -11.79
C LEU A 111 13.66 -15.32 -13.19
N GLN A 112 12.85 -16.11 -13.88
CA GLN A 112 12.33 -15.74 -15.19
C GLN A 112 11.43 -14.50 -15.09
N LYS A 113 10.44 -14.51 -14.19
CA LYS A 113 9.52 -13.38 -14.00
C LYS A 113 10.24 -12.12 -13.58
N TYR A 114 11.25 -12.23 -12.72
CA TYR A 114 12.05 -11.08 -12.31
C TYR A 114 12.86 -10.47 -13.47
N ARG A 115 13.36 -11.29 -14.40
CA ARG A 115 14.06 -10.81 -15.61
C ARG A 115 13.11 -10.10 -16.57
N GLU A 116 11.88 -10.61 -16.70
CA GLU A 116 10.86 -10.01 -17.57
C GLU A 116 10.32 -8.70 -16.96
N ASN A 117 10.05 -8.68 -15.66
CA ASN A 117 9.51 -7.53 -14.94
C ASN A 117 10.09 -7.45 -13.51
N PRO A 118 10.95 -6.47 -13.21
CA PRO A 118 11.42 -6.23 -11.84
C PRO A 118 10.31 -5.55 -11.02
N SER A 119 9.25 -6.29 -10.71
CA SER A 119 8.16 -5.81 -9.85
C SER A 119 8.55 -5.95 -8.37
N LYS A 120 8.05 -5.02 -7.55
CA LYS A 120 8.23 -5.03 -6.09
C LYS A 120 7.11 -5.80 -5.38
N THR A 121 6.52 -6.79 -6.05
CA THR A 121 5.42 -7.59 -5.48
C THR A 121 5.98 -8.68 -4.58
N LYS A 122 5.23 -9.04 -3.55
CA LYS A 122 5.56 -10.20 -2.70
C LYS A 122 5.29 -11.48 -3.48
N PHE A 123 6.19 -12.45 -3.35
CA PHE A 123 6.03 -13.78 -3.92
C PHE A 123 6.04 -14.83 -2.83
N ARG A 124 5.30 -15.93 -3.04
CA ARG A 124 5.44 -17.16 -2.27
C ARG A 124 6.31 -18.11 -3.07
N LEU A 125 7.58 -18.18 -2.69
CA LEU A 125 8.56 -19.08 -3.27
C LEU A 125 8.39 -20.47 -2.65
N GLY A 126 7.96 -21.44 -3.45
CA GLY A 126 7.82 -22.83 -3.02
C GLY A 126 8.94 -23.69 -3.58
N GLY A 127 9.51 -24.56 -2.77
CA GLY A 127 10.55 -25.49 -3.21
C GLY A 127 11.01 -26.43 -2.11
N LEU A 128 12.08 -27.16 -2.38
CA LEU A 128 12.75 -28.03 -1.41
C LEU A 128 13.93 -27.29 -0.79
N VAL A 129 14.14 -27.47 0.52
CA VAL A 129 15.33 -26.96 1.19
C VAL A 129 16.52 -27.86 0.86
N LEU A 130 17.60 -27.30 0.34
CA LEU A 130 18.80 -28.07 0.02
C LEU A 130 19.49 -28.56 1.30
N GLU A 131 19.94 -29.81 1.29
CA GLU A 131 20.66 -30.42 2.42
C GLU A 131 22.02 -29.76 2.68
N GLY A 132 22.33 -29.54 3.95
CA GLY A 132 23.53 -28.83 4.42
C GLY A 132 23.60 -27.35 4.03
N SER A 133 22.50 -26.75 3.55
CA SER A 133 22.48 -25.36 3.08
C SER A 133 22.13 -24.34 4.16
N VAL A 134 21.64 -24.80 5.32
CA VAL A 134 21.15 -23.92 6.38
C VAL A 134 22.32 -23.37 7.19
N VAL A 135 22.59 -22.08 7.04
CA VAL A 135 23.72 -21.37 7.65
C VAL A 135 23.22 -20.22 8.52
N HIS A 136 23.88 -20.06 9.66
CA HIS A 136 23.68 -18.94 10.57
C HIS A 136 24.93 -18.05 10.48
N PRO A 137 24.92 -16.96 9.68
CA PRO A 137 26.12 -16.14 9.43
C PRO A 137 26.70 -15.52 10.70
N ASN A 138 25.85 -15.09 11.65
CA ASN A 138 26.30 -14.61 12.96
C ASN A 138 25.49 -15.30 14.05
N SER A 139 26.15 -15.96 15.00
CA SER A 139 25.48 -16.60 16.15
C SER A 139 24.79 -15.60 17.09
N SER A 140 25.01 -14.29 16.91
CA SER A 140 24.37 -13.22 17.68
C SER A 140 23.21 -12.53 16.95
N SER A 141 23.05 -12.71 15.62
CA SER A 141 21.92 -12.14 14.88
C SER A 141 20.89 -13.23 14.56
N PRO A 142 19.59 -12.89 14.50
CA PRO A 142 18.54 -13.84 14.10
C PRO A 142 18.49 -14.04 12.58
N GLU A 143 19.59 -13.82 11.86
CA GLU A 143 19.64 -13.96 10.40
C GLU A 143 19.97 -15.40 10.03
N MET A 144 19.24 -15.93 9.06
CA MET A 144 19.32 -17.30 8.59
C MET A 144 19.45 -17.29 7.07
N GLU A 145 20.38 -18.06 6.56
CA GLU A 145 20.54 -18.27 5.12
C GLU A 145 20.31 -19.73 4.80
N PHE A 146 19.51 -20.02 3.79
CA PHE A 146 19.33 -21.38 3.29
C PHE A 146 19.04 -21.35 1.79
N VAL A 147 19.21 -22.48 1.13
CA VAL A 147 18.98 -22.58 -0.32
C VAL A 147 17.70 -23.34 -0.58
N VAL A 148 16.85 -22.78 -1.43
CA VAL A 148 15.63 -23.43 -1.91
C VAL A 148 15.81 -23.81 -3.38
N THR A 149 15.45 -25.05 -3.70
CA THR A 149 15.61 -25.65 -5.03
C THR A 149 14.31 -26.26 -5.54
N ASP A 150 14.12 -26.22 -6.85
CA ASP A 150 13.09 -27.00 -7.56
C ASP A 150 13.70 -28.18 -8.34
N LEU A 151 14.89 -28.63 -7.93
CA LEU A 151 15.75 -29.63 -8.57
C LEU A 151 16.52 -29.14 -9.80
N ILE A 152 16.10 -28.05 -10.45
CA ILE A 152 16.80 -27.48 -11.62
C ILE A 152 17.63 -26.27 -11.19
N THR A 153 16.98 -25.34 -10.50
CA THR A 153 17.50 -24.02 -10.13
C THR A 153 17.51 -23.85 -8.62
N ASP A 154 18.59 -23.28 -8.13
CA ASP A 154 18.81 -23.04 -6.70
C ASP A 154 18.84 -21.54 -6.42
N ILE A 155 18.10 -21.09 -5.40
CA ILE A 155 18.07 -19.69 -4.97
C ILE A 155 18.46 -19.57 -3.51
N LEU A 156 19.34 -18.61 -3.21
CA LEU A 156 19.68 -18.22 -1.85
C LEU A 156 18.53 -17.43 -1.23
N VAL A 157 18.02 -17.93 -0.10
CA VAL A 157 17.00 -17.29 0.72
C VAL A 157 17.66 -16.73 1.98
N ARG A 158 17.44 -15.43 2.23
CA ARG A 158 17.83 -14.74 3.47
C ARG A 158 16.58 -14.46 4.29
N TYR A 159 16.51 -15.02 5.49
CA TYR A 159 15.40 -14.85 6.41
C TYR A 159 15.88 -14.20 7.70
N GLU A 160 15.10 -13.26 8.23
CA GLU A 160 15.34 -12.62 9.51
C GLU A 160 14.29 -13.11 10.50
N GLY A 161 14.70 -13.90 11.47
CA GLY A 161 13.83 -14.51 12.47
C GLY A 161 14.20 -15.95 12.80
N SER A 162 13.42 -16.56 13.67
CA SER A 162 13.56 -17.97 14.01
C SER A 162 12.84 -18.84 12.99
N LEU A 163 13.52 -19.87 12.47
CA LEU A 163 12.87 -20.85 11.60
C LEU A 163 11.83 -21.67 12.41
N PRO A 164 10.68 -22.02 11.82
CA PRO A 164 9.71 -22.89 12.47
C PRO A 164 10.33 -24.25 12.84
N ASP A 165 9.86 -24.88 13.91
CA ASP A 165 10.36 -26.19 14.38
C ASP A 165 10.20 -27.32 13.34
N LEU A 166 9.24 -27.15 12.41
CA LEU A 166 8.99 -28.11 11.33
C LEU A 166 9.93 -27.93 10.14
N PHE A 167 10.74 -26.87 10.13
CA PHE A 167 11.69 -26.62 9.06
C PHE A 167 12.84 -27.61 9.12
N ARG A 168 13.01 -28.39 8.05
CA ARG A 168 14.08 -29.36 7.91
C ARG A 168 14.64 -29.33 6.50
N GLU A 169 15.91 -29.67 6.39
CA GLU A 169 16.57 -29.91 5.12
C GLU A 169 15.92 -31.09 4.37
N GLY A 170 15.94 -31.05 3.04
CA GLY A 170 15.31 -32.04 2.18
C GLY A 170 13.77 -31.98 2.12
N HIS A 171 13.13 -31.13 2.93
CA HIS A 171 11.67 -31.01 2.98
C HIS A 171 11.18 -29.83 2.14
N SER A 172 9.89 -29.87 1.78
CA SER A 172 9.23 -28.77 1.10
C SER A 172 9.00 -27.59 2.05
N VAL A 173 9.30 -26.40 1.56
CA VAL A 173 9.11 -25.14 2.26
C VAL A 173 8.43 -24.14 1.34
N VAL A 174 7.61 -23.27 1.93
CA VAL A 174 7.11 -22.07 1.25
C VAL A 174 7.65 -20.86 1.99
N VAL A 175 8.21 -19.92 1.23
CA VAL A 175 8.80 -18.71 1.78
C VAL A 175 8.10 -17.50 1.15
N GLU A 176 7.60 -16.59 1.97
CA GLU A 176 7.05 -15.31 1.50
C GLU A 176 8.12 -14.23 1.55
N GLY A 177 8.26 -13.45 0.48
CA GLY A 177 9.27 -12.39 0.42
C GLY A 177 9.40 -11.71 -0.93
N PHE A 178 10.56 -11.09 -1.15
CA PHE A 178 10.87 -10.33 -2.35
C PHE A 178 12.21 -10.77 -2.94
N VAL A 179 12.28 -10.80 -4.27
CA VAL A 179 13.55 -10.99 -4.98
C VAL A 179 14.35 -9.68 -4.94
N ARG A 180 15.63 -9.78 -4.61
CA ARG A 180 16.58 -8.68 -4.61
C ARG A 180 17.78 -9.05 -5.47
N LYS A 181 18.39 -8.05 -6.08
CA LYS A 181 19.67 -8.21 -6.77
C LYS A 181 20.81 -8.13 -5.75
N PHE A 182 21.88 -8.87 -5.98
CA PHE A 182 23.15 -8.68 -5.29
C PHE A 182 23.75 -7.35 -5.75
N ASP A 183 23.60 -6.31 -4.94
CA ASP A 183 24.19 -4.99 -5.19
C ASP A 183 25.67 -5.00 -4.77
N GLY A 184 26.55 -5.64 -5.55
CA GLY A 184 28.01 -5.41 -5.63
C GLY A 184 28.92 -5.53 -4.39
N GLU A 185 28.44 -5.31 -3.17
CA GLU A 185 29.21 -5.29 -1.92
C GLU A 185 28.35 -5.82 -0.76
N ALA A 186 28.01 -7.10 -0.80
CA ALA A 186 27.56 -7.84 0.38
C ALA A 186 27.73 -9.35 0.18
N GLY A 187 28.94 -9.73 -0.23
CA GLY A 187 29.52 -11.02 0.11
C GLY A 187 28.95 -12.24 -0.60
N VAL A 188 29.50 -12.54 -1.77
CA VAL A 188 30.05 -13.88 -1.98
C VAL A 188 31.14 -14.04 -0.92
N GLY A 189 30.74 -14.40 0.30
CA GLY A 189 31.66 -14.84 1.33
C GLY A 189 32.37 -16.07 0.80
N LYS A 190 33.60 -15.88 0.34
CA LYS A 190 34.57 -16.97 0.13
C LYS A 190 34.79 -17.64 1.49
N GLY A 191 33.90 -18.54 1.91
CA GLY A 191 34.04 -19.23 3.20
C GLY A 191 32.77 -19.70 3.92
N GLY A 192 31.64 -19.93 3.23
CA GLY A 192 30.48 -20.65 3.79
C GLY A 192 30.43 -22.11 3.29
N PRO A 193 29.85 -23.05 4.08
CA PRO A 193 29.85 -24.50 3.79
C PRO A 193 29.17 -24.86 2.46
N LYS A 194 29.24 -26.13 2.07
CA LYS A 194 28.91 -26.77 0.76
C LYS A 194 27.56 -26.35 0.11
N VAL A 195 27.46 -25.09 -0.29
CA VAL A 195 26.34 -24.59 -1.11
C VAL A 195 26.65 -24.92 -2.57
N SER A 196 25.65 -25.40 -3.30
CA SER A 196 25.77 -25.72 -4.74
C SER A 196 26.38 -24.54 -5.51
N GLU A 197 27.22 -24.83 -6.49
CA GLU A 197 27.79 -23.78 -7.36
C GLU A 197 26.68 -22.99 -8.08
N LYS A 198 25.54 -23.65 -8.36
CA LYS A 198 24.35 -23.06 -8.97
C LYS A 198 23.73 -21.95 -8.11
N ALA A 199 23.60 -22.15 -6.80
CA ALA A 199 23.08 -21.12 -5.89
C ALA A 199 24.02 -19.92 -5.75
N LYS A 200 25.34 -20.14 -5.86
CA LYS A 200 26.36 -19.06 -5.84
C LYS A 200 26.43 -18.26 -7.15
N THR A 201 25.91 -18.81 -8.24
CA THR A 201 25.91 -18.18 -9.57
C THR A 201 24.80 -17.13 -9.71
N GLY A 202 23.82 -17.13 -8.80
CA GLY A 202 22.71 -16.19 -8.84
C GLY A 202 23.13 -14.75 -8.57
N GLU A 203 22.92 -13.86 -9.54
CA GLU A 203 22.92 -12.40 -9.32
C GLU A 203 21.82 -11.93 -8.36
N PHE A 204 20.94 -12.82 -7.90
CA PHE A 204 19.74 -12.51 -7.14
C PHE A 204 19.68 -13.36 -5.86
N PHE A 205 19.17 -12.77 -4.79
CA PHE A 205 18.81 -13.46 -3.56
C PHE A 205 17.36 -13.15 -3.21
N PHE A 206 16.72 -14.07 -2.50
CA PHE A 206 15.36 -13.88 -2.04
C PHE A 206 15.38 -13.39 -0.58
N LYS A 207 14.90 -12.17 -0.34
CA LYS A 207 14.72 -11.64 1.01
C LYS A 207 13.36 -12.10 1.54
N ALA A 208 13.38 -13.09 2.41
CA ALA A 208 12.21 -13.67 3.05
C ALA A 208 11.73 -12.82 4.22
N THR A 209 10.42 -12.63 4.32
CA THR A 209 9.74 -12.05 5.48
C THR A 209 9.08 -13.11 6.36
N GLU A 210 8.70 -14.25 5.79
CA GLU A 210 8.05 -15.34 6.52
C GLU A 210 8.43 -16.70 5.92
N VAL A 211 8.65 -17.69 6.77
CA VAL A 211 8.93 -19.07 6.39
C VAL A 211 7.80 -19.95 6.88
N LEU A 212 7.13 -20.63 5.94
CA LEU A 212 6.04 -21.55 6.19
C LEU A 212 6.56 -22.97 5.97
N ALA A 213 6.84 -23.67 7.07
CA ALA A 213 7.15 -25.10 7.07
C ALA A 213 5.95 -25.86 7.62
N LYS A 214 5.27 -26.63 6.77
CA LYS A 214 4.24 -27.59 7.19
C LYS A 214 4.69 -28.99 6.77
N HIS A 215 4.55 -29.96 7.68
CA HIS A 215 4.89 -31.36 7.41
C HIS A 215 3.90 -32.07 6.50
N ASP A 216 2.77 -31.46 6.17
CA ASP A 216 1.85 -32.07 5.23
C ASP A 216 2.38 -31.88 3.81
N GLU A 217 2.82 -32.96 3.17
CA GLU A 217 3.06 -33.04 1.71
C GLU A 217 1.87 -32.50 0.91
N LYS A 218 0.67 -32.48 1.53
CA LYS A 218 -0.58 -31.91 1.03
C LYS A 218 -0.64 -30.37 1.01
N TYR A 219 0.30 -29.64 1.65
CA TYR A 219 0.31 -28.17 1.70
C TYR A 219 1.14 -27.54 0.58
N MET A 220 1.89 -28.32 -0.18
CA MET A 220 2.59 -27.80 -1.34
C MET A 220 1.55 -27.39 -2.40
N PRO A 221 1.51 -26.11 -2.81
CA PRO A 221 0.55 -25.65 -3.81
C PRO A 221 0.72 -26.47 -5.09
N ALA A 222 -0.39 -26.87 -5.70
CA ALA A 222 -0.41 -27.79 -6.84
C ALA A 222 0.50 -27.33 -8.00
N GLU A 223 0.63 -26.01 -8.19
CA GLU A 223 1.50 -25.40 -9.20
C GLU A 223 2.98 -25.72 -8.96
N VAL A 224 3.45 -25.58 -7.72
CA VAL A 224 4.84 -25.87 -7.35
C VAL A 224 5.07 -27.38 -7.35
N ALA A 225 4.12 -28.17 -6.85
CA ALA A 225 4.22 -29.64 -6.83
C ALA A 225 4.37 -30.21 -8.25
N ALA A 226 3.51 -29.78 -9.18
CA ALA A 226 3.58 -30.17 -10.58
C ALA A 226 4.91 -29.76 -11.24
N ALA A 227 5.44 -28.59 -10.89
CA ALA A 227 6.73 -28.13 -11.41
C ALA A 227 7.89 -29.01 -10.91
N ILE A 228 7.92 -29.36 -9.61
CA ILE A 228 8.96 -30.27 -9.08
C ILE A 228 8.83 -31.67 -9.70
N GLU A 229 7.63 -32.22 -9.85
CA GLU A 229 7.44 -33.52 -10.51
C GLU A 229 7.91 -33.51 -11.96
N LYS A 230 7.62 -32.44 -12.70
CA LYS A 230 8.09 -32.26 -14.07
C LYS A 230 9.62 -32.22 -14.13
N ASN A 231 10.23 -31.45 -13.24
CA ASN A 231 11.67 -31.31 -13.12
C ASN A 231 12.35 -32.64 -12.76
N LYS A 232 11.74 -33.42 -11.86
CA LYS A 232 12.21 -34.76 -11.51
C LYS A 232 12.21 -35.69 -12.73
N LYS A 233 11.11 -35.72 -13.49
CA LYS A 233 10.99 -36.54 -14.72
C LYS A 233 12.00 -36.14 -15.78
N THR A 234 12.28 -34.85 -15.96
CA THR A 234 13.29 -34.39 -16.91
C THR A 234 14.69 -34.82 -16.50
N LEU A 235 15.03 -34.74 -15.20
CA LEU A 235 16.32 -35.19 -14.68
C LEU A 235 16.50 -36.71 -14.81
N GLU A 236 15.44 -37.49 -14.55
CA GLU A 236 15.46 -38.95 -14.75
C GLU A 236 15.65 -39.30 -16.24
N ALA A 237 14.97 -38.62 -17.16
CA ALA A 237 15.13 -38.81 -18.60
C ALA A 237 16.54 -38.42 -19.10
N GLU A 238 17.10 -37.31 -18.59
CA GLU A 238 18.48 -36.89 -18.90
C GLU A 238 19.51 -37.90 -18.38
N ALA A 239 19.29 -38.45 -17.18
CA ALA A 239 20.14 -39.48 -16.62
C ALA A 239 20.10 -40.76 -17.48
N GLU A 240 18.92 -41.23 -17.88
CA GLU A 240 18.77 -42.40 -18.76
C GLU A 240 19.41 -42.19 -20.14
N ALA A 241 19.26 -41.00 -20.74
CA ALA A 241 19.90 -40.66 -22.01
C ALA A 241 21.43 -40.65 -21.91
N SER A 242 21.99 -40.17 -20.81
CA SER A 242 23.44 -40.15 -20.58
C SER A 242 24.02 -41.55 -20.37
N VAL A 243 23.28 -42.46 -19.73
CA VAL A 243 23.70 -43.85 -19.51
C VAL A 243 23.60 -44.67 -20.81
N GLY A 244 22.58 -44.42 -21.63
CA GLY A 244 22.42 -45.09 -22.93
C GLY A 244 23.51 -44.73 -23.94
N ALA A 245 23.98 -43.48 -23.95
CA ALA A 245 25.03 -43.01 -24.86
C ALA A 245 26.44 -43.53 -24.53
N VAL A 246 26.67 -44.06 -23.33
CA VAL A 246 27.95 -44.64 -22.90
C VAL A 246 28.02 -46.16 -23.17
N GLN A 247 26.89 -46.81 -23.47
CA GLN A 247 26.80 -48.24 -23.78
C GLN A 247 26.71 -48.57 -25.27
N SER A 248 26.70 -47.57 -26.16
CA SER A 248 26.76 -47.69 -27.62
C SER A 248 28.09 -47.24 -28.19
#